data_AF-D9W6M6-F1
#
_entry.id   AF-D9W6M6-F1
#
_cell.length_a   1.000
_cell.length_b   1.000
_cell.length_c   1.000
_cell.angle_alpha   90.00
_cell.angle_beta   90.00
_cell.angle_gamma   90.00
#
_symmetry.space_group_name_H-M   'P 1'
#
loop_
_entity.id
_entity.type
_entity.pdbx_description
1 polymer ?
#
loop_
_entity_poly.entity_id
_entity_poly.type
_entity_poly.pdbx_seq_one_letter_code
_entity_poly.pdbx_strand_id
1 'polypeptide(L)'
;MAHARWHHILMESQRHALKAVDEWNCSTGNYSDFLTHIHRAWHYLLHAQFHQAKIDYHYRDPKTGQYAMIDGEPKAWDLERCLKQRYPNSRDPIRLNVELFVALRNKVEHRYEHNLQIIMDGKAQALVMNYEQEMANHFGTKYSLADRLRFPISLQALTAEGREQLHAAVKKLPKQTRDLVAKFEAAIDPDVLDDLKYDYRVRLVPMVGSKTDADLAIDFVKLDELTDEERKVMTEAGRKGAVIIKDRHVEVADKAKLRPKQVCELVEQRLSFEFSPFREHLEMWQRFKVRPAKNSTRPYETDAKYCIYSEAFNSYLYTSAWVEKIVKEIGTPEQYRAFFGKEPRMKKVVPLPNRAVPPAEQGDPHPQSKSA
;
A
#
# COMPACT_ATOMS: atom_id res chain seq x y z
N MET A 1 0.21 47.84 -6.88
CA MET A 1 -1.09 47.80 -7.61
C MET A 1 -2.14 47.32 -6.63
N ALA A 2 -3.30 47.98 -6.53
CA ALA A 2 -4.40 47.47 -5.73
C ALA A 2 -4.95 46.21 -6.39
N HIS A 3 -5.00 45.09 -5.67
CA HIS A 3 -5.56 43.84 -6.19
C HIS A 3 -7.09 43.93 -6.24
N ALA A 4 -7.72 43.19 -7.17
CA ALA A 4 -9.17 43.15 -7.26
C ALA A 4 -9.79 42.51 -6.00
N ARG A 5 -11.03 42.89 -5.63
CA ARG A 5 -11.70 42.40 -4.40
C ARG A 5 -11.73 40.87 -4.29
N TRP A 6 -12.00 40.16 -5.39
CA TRP A 6 -11.99 38.68 -5.42
C TRP A 6 -10.66 38.10 -4.95
N HIS A 7 -9.54 38.77 -5.23
CA HIS A 7 -8.21 38.30 -4.86
C HIS A 7 -8.03 38.37 -3.34
N HIS A 8 -8.49 39.43 -2.68
CA HIS A 8 -8.46 39.52 -1.22
C HIS A 8 -9.32 38.44 -0.55
N ILE A 9 -10.51 38.16 -1.10
CA ILE A 9 -11.38 37.07 -0.62
C ILE A 9 -10.65 35.72 -0.77
N LEU A 10 -9.99 35.48 -1.91
CA LEU A 10 -9.22 34.26 -2.14
C LEU A 10 -8.03 34.12 -1.18
N MET A 11 -7.32 35.20 -0.84
CA MET A 11 -6.22 35.13 0.12
C MET A 11 -6.70 34.76 1.53
N GLU A 12 -7.87 35.28 1.94
CA GLU A 12 -8.49 34.85 3.20
C GLU A 12 -8.96 33.39 3.15
N SER A 13 -9.48 32.94 1.99
CA SER A 13 -9.80 31.53 1.74
C SER A 13 -8.60 30.63 1.97
N GLN A 14 -7.45 30.96 1.35
CA GLN A 14 -6.21 30.21 1.49
C GLN A 14 -5.68 30.20 2.93
N ARG A 15 -5.74 31.35 3.63
CA ARG A 15 -5.33 31.45 5.03
C ARG A 15 -6.13 30.48 5.91
N HIS A 16 -7.44 30.38 5.68
CA HIS A 16 -8.30 29.43 6.37
C HIS A 16 -8.03 27.97 5.98
N ALA A 17 -7.78 27.68 4.70
CA ALA A 17 -7.44 26.32 4.26
C ALA A 17 -6.16 25.81 4.95
N LEU A 18 -5.12 26.64 5.01
CA LEU A 18 -3.87 26.29 5.66
C LEU A 18 -4.06 26.06 7.16
N LYS A 19 -4.77 26.97 7.83
CA LYS A 19 -5.05 26.82 9.26
C LYS A 19 -5.86 25.55 9.54
N ALA A 20 -6.79 25.18 8.68
CA ALA A 20 -7.51 23.92 8.81
C ALA A 20 -6.53 22.72 8.73
N VAL A 21 -5.68 22.68 7.70
CA VAL A 21 -4.71 21.58 7.56
C VAL A 21 -3.73 21.51 8.73
N ASP A 22 -3.31 22.66 9.28
CA ASP A 22 -2.50 22.70 10.50
C ASP A 22 -3.23 22.09 11.70
N GLU A 23 -4.52 22.42 11.91
CA GLU A 23 -5.34 21.81 12.96
C GLU A 23 -5.54 20.30 12.77
N TRP A 24 -5.64 19.83 11.52
CA TRP A 24 -5.75 18.39 11.24
C TRP A 24 -4.47 17.64 11.60
N ASN A 25 -3.32 18.20 11.21
CA ASN A 25 -2.04 17.50 11.30
C ASN A 25 -1.33 17.71 12.65
N CYS A 26 -1.78 18.66 13.47
CA CYS A 26 -1.20 18.93 14.77
C CYS A 26 -1.61 17.86 15.79
N SER A 27 -0.66 17.36 16.58
CA SER A 27 -0.92 16.38 17.65
C SER A 27 -1.85 16.92 18.75
N THR A 28 -1.97 18.24 18.87
CA THR A 28 -2.87 18.92 19.80
C THR A 28 -3.95 19.73 19.07
N GLY A 29 -4.14 19.46 17.78
CA GLY A 29 -5.10 20.18 16.95
C GLY A 29 -6.54 19.87 17.34
N ASN A 30 -7.43 20.83 17.09
CA ASN A 30 -8.83 20.70 17.42
C ASN A 30 -9.68 20.38 16.17
N TYR A 31 -10.50 19.32 16.24
CA TYR A 31 -11.35 18.91 15.11
C TYR A 31 -12.42 19.96 14.76
N SER A 32 -13.01 20.62 15.76
CA SER A 32 -13.99 21.69 15.53
C SER A 32 -13.35 22.92 14.89
N ASP A 33 -12.09 23.24 15.25
CA ASP A 33 -11.33 24.30 14.59
C ASP A 33 -11.00 23.94 13.14
N PHE A 34 -10.62 22.69 12.86
CA PHE A 34 -10.51 22.19 11.48
C PHE A 34 -11.82 22.41 10.71
N LEU A 35 -12.96 21.94 11.24
CA LEU A 35 -14.27 22.07 10.60
C LEU A 35 -14.63 23.54 10.33
N THR A 36 -14.36 24.41 11.30
CA THR A 36 -14.63 25.85 11.19
C THR A 36 -13.77 26.50 10.12
N HIS A 37 -12.48 26.21 10.10
CA HIS A 37 -11.56 26.79 9.14
C HIS A 37 -11.78 26.26 7.72
N ILE A 38 -11.98 24.96 7.55
CA ILE A 38 -12.20 24.40 6.20
C ILE A 38 -13.55 24.83 5.61
N HIS A 39 -14.57 25.01 6.45
CA HIS A 39 -15.84 25.60 6.04
C HIS A 39 -15.65 27.02 5.51
N ARG A 40 -14.93 27.88 6.25
CA ARG A 40 -14.64 29.26 5.81
C ARG A 40 -13.80 29.29 4.55
N ALA A 41 -12.83 28.39 4.42
CA ALA A 41 -12.03 28.25 3.21
C ALA A 41 -12.94 28.00 1.99
N TRP A 42 -13.73 26.93 2.00
CA TRP A 42 -14.65 26.65 0.89
C TRP A 42 -15.64 27.79 0.61
N HIS A 43 -16.14 28.43 1.66
CA HIS A 43 -17.09 29.53 1.53
C HIS A 43 -16.48 30.73 0.81
N TYR A 44 -15.29 31.16 1.24
CA TYR A 44 -14.57 32.27 0.60
C TYR A 44 -14.03 31.91 -0.78
N LEU A 45 -13.63 30.66 -1.03
CA LEU A 45 -13.24 30.21 -2.35
C LEU A 45 -14.39 30.44 -3.36
N LEU A 46 -15.58 29.94 -3.04
CA LEU A 46 -16.74 30.08 -3.93
C LEU A 46 -17.19 31.54 -4.06
N HIS A 47 -17.16 32.33 -2.99
CA HIS A 47 -17.43 33.77 -3.07
C HIS A 47 -16.44 34.50 -3.97
N ALA A 48 -15.15 34.18 -3.88
CA ALA A 48 -14.14 34.75 -4.77
C ALA A 48 -14.42 34.39 -6.24
N GLN A 49 -14.81 33.14 -6.51
CA GLN A 49 -15.15 32.69 -7.86
C GLN A 49 -16.39 33.42 -8.39
N PHE A 50 -17.46 33.49 -7.61
CA PHE A 50 -18.69 34.18 -7.99
C PHE A 50 -18.44 35.68 -8.20
N HIS A 51 -17.66 36.30 -7.32
CA HIS A 51 -17.28 37.70 -7.48
C HIS A 51 -16.46 37.92 -8.76
N GLN A 52 -15.50 37.06 -9.09
CA GLN A 52 -14.72 37.16 -10.32
C GLN A 52 -15.59 36.95 -11.56
N ALA A 53 -16.51 35.99 -11.51
CA ALA A 53 -17.46 35.67 -12.57
C ALA A 53 -18.65 36.66 -12.64
N LYS A 54 -18.72 37.66 -11.75
CA LYS A 54 -19.83 38.63 -11.63
C LYS A 54 -21.20 37.98 -11.40
N ILE A 55 -21.22 36.84 -10.71
CA ILE A 55 -22.44 36.17 -10.25
C ILE A 55 -22.88 36.83 -8.94
N ASP A 56 -24.13 37.31 -8.89
CA ASP A 56 -24.70 37.85 -7.64
C ASP A 56 -25.03 36.71 -6.68
N TYR A 57 -24.25 36.60 -5.61
CA TYR A 57 -24.35 35.55 -4.60
C TYR A 57 -25.03 36.05 -3.31
N HIS A 58 -25.95 37.02 -3.39
CA HIS A 58 -26.71 37.49 -2.22
C HIS A 58 -28.15 36.95 -2.22
N TYR A 59 -28.70 36.76 -1.03
CA TYR A 59 -30.10 36.40 -0.87
C TYR A 59 -30.98 37.58 -1.24
N ARG A 60 -32.06 37.28 -1.98
CA ARG A 60 -33.12 38.23 -2.29
C ARG A 60 -34.43 37.75 -1.67
N ASP A 61 -35.22 38.69 -1.17
CA ASP A 61 -36.57 38.40 -0.71
C ASP A 61 -37.43 37.98 -1.92
N PRO A 62 -38.04 36.79 -1.90
CA PRO A 62 -38.82 36.29 -3.04
C PRO A 62 -40.10 37.09 -3.31
N LYS A 63 -40.59 37.88 -2.35
CA LYS A 63 -41.80 38.73 -2.49
C LYS A 63 -41.47 40.11 -3.04
N THR A 64 -40.38 40.72 -2.58
CA THR A 64 -40.03 42.11 -2.93
C THR A 64 -38.93 42.21 -3.97
N GLY A 65 -38.16 41.14 -4.20
CA GLY A 65 -36.99 41.12 -5.08
C GLY A 65 -35.78 41.88 -4.55
N GLN A 66 -35.90 42.53 -3.38
CA GLN A 66 -34.83 43.30 -2.74
C GLN A 66 -33.83 42.38 -2.02
N TYR A 67 -32.62 42.88 -1.78
CA TYR A 67 -31.63 42.15 -0.99
C TYR A 67 -32.12 41.92 0.43
N ALA A 68 -31.99 40.67 0.90
CA ALA A 68 -32.09 40.40 2.32
C ALA A 68 -30.85 41.01 2.99
N MET A 69 -31.03 41.86 3.99
CA MET A 69 -29.93 42.56 4.66
C MET A 69 -29.59 41.88 5.99
N ILE A 70 -28.30 41.87 6.35
CA ILE A 70 -27.81 41.48 7.67
C ILE A 70 -26.73 42.49 8.07
N ASP A 71 -26.83 43.05 9.28
CA ASP A 71 -25.89 44.07 9.79
C ASP A 71 -25.58 45.24 8.84
N GLY A 72 -26.58 45.64 8.02
CA GLY A 72 -26.44 46.76 7.08
C GLY A 72 -25.85 46.38 5.71
N GLU A 73 -25.48 45.12 5.48
CA GLU A 73 -24.97 44.63 4.19
C GLU A 73 -25.91 43.59 3.56
N PRO A 74 -25.94 43.46 2.22
CA PRO A 74 -26.64 42.35 1.58
C PRO A 74 -26.13 41.00 2.10
N LYS A 75 -27.04 40.15 2.55
CA LYS A 75 -26.75 38.84 3.10
C LYS A 75 -26.24 37.93 1.98
N ALA A 76 -24.95 37.62 2.00
CA ALA A 76 -24.35 36.66 1.09
C ALA A 76 -24.90 35.24 1.31
N TRP A 77 -24.88 34.43 0.27
CA TRP A 77 -25.21 33.01 0.32
C TRP A 77 -24.28 32.28 1.28
N ASP A 78 -24.85 31.36 2.05
CA ASP A 78 -24.09 30.38 2.83
C ASP A 78 -23.40 29.34 1.91
N LEU A 79 -22.52 28.54 2.50
CA LEU A 79 -21.76 27.54 1.75
C LEU A 79 -22.66 26.50 1.05
N GLU A 80 -23.75 26.06 1.67
CA GLU A 80 -24.66 25.06 1.05
C GLU A 80 -25.32 25.63 -0.22
N ARG A 81 -25.77 26.88 -0.18
CA ARG A 81 -26.31 27.55 -1.37
C ARG A 81 -25.24 27.78 -2.43
N CYS A 82 -24.01 28.14 -2.03
CA CYS A 82 -22.88 28.27 -2.95
C CYS A 82 -22.55 26.93 -3.64
N LEU A 83 -22.55 25.83 -2.91
CA LEU A 83 -22.31 24.49 -3.46
C LEU A 83 -23.40 24.08 -4.45
N LYS A 84 -24.67 24.34 -4.14
CA LYS A 84 -25.79 24.08 -5.06
C LYS A 84 -25.67 24.87 -6.37
N GLN A 85 -25.17 26.11 -6.30
CA GLN A 85 -24.90 26.91 -7.50
C GLN A 85 -23.73 26.36 -8.31
N ARG A 86 -22.61 26.01 -7.64
CA ARG A 86 -21.38 25.56 -8.30
C ARG A 86 -21.48 24.14 -8.85
N TYR A 87 -22.20 23.28 -8.16
CA TYR A 87 -22.41 21.86 -8.45
C TYR A 87 -23.92 21.56 -8.44
N PRO A 88 -24.62 21.86 -9.56
CA PRO A 88 -26.07 21.70 -9.64
C PRO A 88 -26.51 20.23 -9.53
N ASN A 89 -25.66 19.30 -9.97
CA ASN A 89 -25.88 17.87 -9.76
C ASN A 89 -25.77 17.55 -8.25
N SER A 90 -26.86 17.10 -7.63
CA SER A 90 -26.89 16.71 -6.22
C SER A 90 -26.12 15.42 -5.91
N ARG A 91 -25.69 14.68 -6.93
CA ARG A 91 -24.86 13.47 -6.81
C ARG A 91 -23.38 13.74 -7.06
N ASP A 92 -22.98 14.99 -7.20
CA ASP A 92 -21.58 15.33 -7.41
C ASP A 92 -20.74 14.94 -6.16
N PRO A 93 -19.66 14.16 -6.31
CA PRO A 93 -18.87 13.65 -5.18
C PRO A 93 -18.18 14.77 -4.40
N ILE A 94 -17.74 15.85 -5.08
CA ILE A 94 -17.11 17.00 -4.42
C ILE A 94 -18.14 17.71 -3.56
N ARG A 95 -19.33 17.97 -4.12
CA ARG A 95 -20.43 18.60 -3.39
C ARG A 95 -20.82 17.79 -2.15
N LEU A 96 -21.06 16.49 -2.32
CA LEU A 96 -21.46 15.61 -1.21
C LEU A 96 -20.38 15.51 -0.13
N ASN A 97 -19.11 15.51 -0.53
CA ASN A 97 -17.99 15.58 0.41
C ASN A 97 -18.04 16.88 1.22
N VAL A 98 -18.16 18.06 0.59
CA VAL A 98 -18.23 19.33 1.33
C VAL A 98 -19.50 19.41 2.20
N GLU A 99 -20.66 18.97 1.70
CA GLU A 99 -21.92 18.94 2.45
C GLU A 99 -21.83 18.05 3.72
N LEU A 100 -21.08 16.95 3.67
CA LEU A 100 -20.81 16.13 4.86
C LEU A 100 -20.10 16.94 5.95
N PHE A 101 -19.07 17.70 5.60
CA PHE A 101 -18.33 18.53 6.57
C PHE A 101 -19.16 19.71 7.08
N VAL A 102 -20.07 20.27 6.27
CA VAL A 102 -21.06 21.24 6.74
C VAL A 102 -22.01 20.60 7.76
N ALA A 103 -22.54 19.41 7.48
CA ALA A 103 -23.41 18.68 8.38
C ALA A 103 -22.71 18.30 9.70
N LEU A 104 -21.43 17.92 9.63
CA LEU A 104 -20.58 17.64 10.80
C LEU A 104 -20.38 18.89 11.65
N ARG A 105 -20.00 20.02 11.05
CA ARG A 105 -19.83 21.29 11.77
C ARG A 105 -21.07 21.67 12.59
N ASN A 106 -22.27 21.44 12.04
CA ASN A 106 -23.52 21.79 12.72
C ASN A 106 -23.89 20.83 13.87
N LYS A 107 -23.27 19.64 13.94
CA LYS A 107 -23.61 18.57 14.90
C LYS A 107 -22.50 18.24 15.89
N VAL A 108 -21.27 18.68 15.65
CA VAL A 108 -20.14 18.42 16.54
C VAL A 108 -20.27 19.31 17.77
N GLU A 109 -20.83 18.73 18.83
CA GLU A 109 -20.62 19.18 20.21
C GLU A 109 -19.28 18.63 20.70
N HIS A 110 -18.56 19.39 21.54
CA HIS A 110 -17.17 19.14 21.98
C HIS A 110 -16.84 17.71 22.46
N ARG A 111 -17.84 16.89 22.75
CA ARG A 111 -17.71 15.59 23.42
C ARG A 111 -17.29 14.43 22.50
N TYR A 112 -17.30 14.60 21.17
CA TYR A 112 -17.08 13.50 20.21
C TYR A 112 -15.99 13.75 19.14
N GLU A 113 -15.19 14.80 19.32
CA GLU A 113 -14.25 15.36 18.31
C GLU A 113 -13.11 14.40 17.90
N HIS A 114 -12.36 13.84 18.85
CA HIS A 114 -11.15 13.05 18.55
C HIS A 114 -11.45 11.70 17.88
N ASN A 115 -12.64 11.16 18.15
CA ASN A 115 -13.09 9.86 17.68
C ASN A 115 -13.56 9.92 16.21
N LEU A 116 -14.06 11.07 15.74
CA LEU A 116 -14.48 11.25 14.35
C LEU A 116 -13.30 11.30 13.39
N GLN A 117 -12.17 11.91 13.79
CA GLN A 117 -10.99 12.07 12.93
C GLN A 117 -10.58 10.75 12.27
N ILE A 118 -10.49 9.67 13.05
CA ILE A 118 -10.04 8.34 12.59
C ILE A 118 -10.86 7.80 11.39
N ILE A 119 -12.16 8.06 11.36
CA ILE A 119 -13.03 7.58 10.25
C ILE A 119 -13.21 8.63 9.14
N MET A 120 -12.74 9.85 9.37
CA MET A 120 -12.88 10.98 8.46
C MET A 120 -11.61 11.29 7.67
N ASP A 121 -10.47 10.64 7.98
CA ASP A 121 -9.17 10.86 7.32
C ASP A 121 -9.26 10.93 5.78
N GLY A 122 -9.78 9.88 5.13
CA GLY A 122 -9.87 9.85 3.67
C GLY A 122 -10.80 10.93 3.10
N LYS A 123 -11.90 11.21 3.79
CA LYS A 123 -12.86 12.26 3.42
C LYS A 123 -12.30 13.67 3.60
N ALA A 124 -11.52 13.89 4.66
CA ALA A 124 -10.86 15.16 4.94
C ALA A 124 -9.73 15.40 3.93
N GLN A 125 -8.99 14.35 3.58
CA GLN A 125 -8.02 14.40 2.50
C GLN A 125 -8.68 14.74 1.16
N ALA A 126 -9.81 14.09 0.82
CA ALA A 126 -10.58 14.43 -0.38
C ALA A 126 -11.04 15.91 -0.36
N LEU A 127 -11.55 16.39 0.77
CA LEU A 127 -12.00 17.77 0.94
C LEU A 127 -10.91 18.80 0.63
N VAL A 128 -9.69 18.58 1.14
CA VAL A 128 -8.55 19.47 0.92
C VAL A 128 -8.03 19.37 -0.52
N MET A 129 -7.94 18.17 -1.08
CA MET A 129 -7.52 17.96 -2.47
C MET A 129 -8.52 18.59 -3.46
N ASN A 130 -9.81 18.44 -3.21
CA ASN A 130 -10.87 19.07 -4.00
C ASN A 130 -10.80 20.59 -3.91
N TYR A 131 -10.54 21.15 -2.72
CA TYR A 131 -10.38 22.59 -2.52
C TYR A 131 -9.20 23.12 -3.35
N GLU A 132 -8.06 22.45 -3.25
CA GLU A 132 -6.84 22.79 -3.98
C GLU A 132 -7.08 22.77 -5.50
N GLN A 133 -7.69 21.69 -6.00
CA GLN A 133 -7.98 21.54 -7.42
C GLN A 133 -8.99 22.57 -7.92
N GLU A 134 -10.05 22.84 -7.15
CA GLU A 134 -11.08 23.82 -7.49
C GLU A 134 -10.50 25.24 -7.57
N MET A 135 -9.61 25.58 -6.63
CA MET A 135 -8.89 26.85 -6.63
C MET A 135 -7.91 26.96 -7.80
N ALA A 136 -7.05 25.96 -7.99
CA ALA A 136 -6.02 25.96 -9.03
C ALA A 136 -6.63 25.97 -10.44
N ASN A 137 -7.73 25.22 -10.66
CA ASN A 137 -8.45 25.21 -11.94
C ASN A 137 -9.07 26.57 -12.28
N HIS A 138 -9.62 27.27 -11.28
CA HIS A 138 -10.33 28.52 -11.52
C HIS A 138 -9.40 29.74 -11.61
N PHE A 139 -8.45 29.85 -10.68
CA PHE A 139 -7.59 31.05 -10.56
C PHE A 139 -6.18 30.86 -11.15
N GLY A 140 -5.81 29.62 -11.47
CA GLY A 140 -4.51 29.23 -11.99
C GLY A 140 -3.56 28.68 -10.92
N THR A 141 -2.59 27.88 -11.37
CA THR A 141 -1.62 27.15 -10.53
C THR A 141 -0.74 28.04 -9.65
N LYS A 142 -0.58 29.32 -9.98
CA LYS A 142 0.12 30.31 -9.12
C LYS A 142 -0.53 30.52 -7.75
N TYR A 143 -1.80 30.12 -7.61
CA TYR A 143 -2.53 30.16 -6.33
C TYR A 143 -2.55 28.80 -5.63
N SER A 144 -1.94 27.78 -6.21
CA SER A 144 -1.83 26.45 -5.58
C SER A 144 -1.26 26.56 -4.16
N LEU A 145 -1.76 25.72 -3.26
CA LEU A 145 -1.17 25.54 -1.93
C LEU A 145 -0.17 24.37 -1.90
N ALA A 146 0.12 23.72 -3.03
CA ALA A 146 0.96 22.52 -3.08
C ALA A 146 2.41 22.75 -2.61
N ASP A 147 2.92 23.98 -2.68
CA ASP A 147 4.24 24.36 -2.18
C ASP A 147 4.24 24.63 -0.66
N ARG A 148 3.07 24.83 -0.06
CA ARG A 148 2.87 25.16 1.36
C ARG A 148 2.36 23.97 2.15
N LEU A 149 1.52 23.14 1.55
CA LEU A 149 0.97 21.92 2.13
C LEU A 149 1.95 20.77 1.93
N ARG A 150 2.26 20.07 3.03
CA ARG A 150 3.12 18.89 3.01
C ARG A 150 2.31 17.66 3.37
N PHE A 151 2.71 16.52 2.82
CA PHE A 151 2.13 15.25 3.24
C PHE A 151 2.43 15.02 4.74
N PRO A 152 1.42 14.79 5.59
CA PRO A 152 1.64 14.61 7.01
C PRO A 152 2.40 13.31 7.30
N ILE A 153 3.31 13.35 8.27
CA ILE A 153 4.04 12.16 8.73
C ILE A 153 3.13 11.38 9.67
N SER A 154 2.45 10.35 9.15
CA SER A 154 1.67 9.42 9.98
C SER A 154 2.50 8.19 10.34
N LEU A 155 2.98 8.10 11.59
CA LEU A 155 3.75 6.94 12.04
C LEU A 155 2.87 5.70 12.26
N GLN A 156 1.62 5.90 12.71
CA GLN A 156 0.70 4.81 13.05
C GLN A 156 0.18 4.08 11.80
N ALA A 157 -0.06 4.79 10.70
CA ALA A 157 -0.57 4.17 9.47
C ALA A 157 0.52 3.41 8.67
N LEU A 158 1.80 3.59 9.03
CA LEU A 158 2.94 3.01 8.32
C LEU A 158 3.43 1.68 8.90
N THR A 159 2.88 1.21 10.02
CA THR A 159 3.24 -0.07 10.64
C THR A 159 2.03 -0.99 10.76
N ALA A 160 2.25 -2.31 10.78
CA ALA A 160 1.17 -3.29 10.96
C ALA A 160 0.50 -3.14 12.34
N GLU A 161 1.30 -2.92 13.38
CA GLU A 161 0.79 -2.70 14.74
C GLU A 161 -0.06 -1.44 14.83
N GLY A 162 0.41 -0.31 14.28
CA GLY A 162 -0.36 0.93 14.29
C GLY A 162 -1.66 0.81 13.49
N ARG A 163 -1.66 0.06 12.38
CA ARG A 163 -2.88 -0.28 11.64
C ARG A 163 -3.87 -1.08 12.50
N GLU A 164 -3.42 -2.09 13.23
CA GLU A 164 -4.28 -2.86 14.14
C GLU A 164 -4.85 -2.00 15.27
N GLN A 165 -4.04 -1.10 15.84
CA GLN A 165 -4.46 -0.13 16.85
C GLN A 165 -5.53 0.82 16.31
N LEU A 166 -5.37 1.34 15.08
CA LEU A 166 -6.38 2.16 14.40
C LEU A 166 -7.67 1.37 14.19
N HIS A 167 -7.61 0.14 13.69
CA HIS A 167 -8.79 -0.71 13.53
C HIS A 167 -9.49 -0.99 14.88
N ALA A 168 -8.74 -1.22 15.95
CA ALA A 168 -9.29 -1.40 17.28
C ALA A 168 -9.94 -0.11 17.82
N ALA A 169 -9.34 1.05 17.57
CA ALA A 169 -9.90 2.36 17.93
C ALA A 169 -11.22 2.61 17.18
N VAL A 170 -11.24 2.37 15.86
CA VAL A 170 -12.48 2.45 15.05
C VAL A 170 -13.57 1.57 15.64
N LYS A 171 -13.25 0.32 16.04
CA LYS A 171 -14.19 -0.62 16.69
C LYS A 171 -14.67 -0.19 18.08
N LYS A 172 -13.96 0.71 18.76
CA LYS A 172 -14.37 1.27 20.07
C LYS A 172 -15.14 2.59 19.96
N LEU A 173 -15.26 3.17 18.76
CA LEU A 173 -16.02 4.41 18.56
C LEU A 173 -17.46 4.30 19.08
N PRO A 174 -17.98 5.35 19.77
CA PRO A 174 -19.36 5.38 20.21
C PRO A 174 -20.33 5.18 19.04
N LYS A 175 -21.40 4.43 19.28
CA LYS A 175 -22.43 4.14 18.26
C LYS A 175 -23.00 5.43 17.65
N GLN A 176 -23.30 6.42 18.48
CA GLN A 176 -23.81 7.73 18.04
C GLN A 176 -22.89 8.42 17.03
N THR A 177 -21.56 8.30 17.21
CA THR A 177 -20.55 8.87 16.32
C THR A 177 -20.56 8.18 14.95
N ARG A 178 -20.62 6.84 14.93
CA ARG A 178 -20.73 6.08 13.68
C ARG A 178 -22.05 6.32 12.96
N ASP A 179 -23.14 6.39 13.71
CA ASP A 179 -24.49 6.57 13.18
C ASP A 179 -24.64 7.91 12.47
N LEU A 180 -23.89 8.95 12.87
CA LEU A 180 -23.98 10.27 12.25
C LEU A 180 -23.48 10.26 10.80
N VAL A 181 -22.29 9.69 10.56
CA VAL A 181 -21.72 9.57 9.21
C VAL A 181 -22.53 8.55 8.40
N ALA A 182 -22.86 7.40 8.99
CA ALA A 182 -23.65 6.36 8.32
C ALA A 182 -25.04 6.88 7.88
N LYS A 183 -25.71 7.73 8.67
CA LYS A 183 -26.99 8.35 8.28
C LYS A 183 -26.86 9.29 7.10
N PHE A 184 -25.75 10.02 7.00
CA PHE A 184 -25.50 10.88 5.85
C PHE A 184 -25.24 10.03 4.59
N GLU A 185 -24.39 9.02 4.72
CA GLU A 185 -24.00 8.14 3.61
C GLU A 185 -25.11 7.20 3.13
N ALA A 186 -26.09 6.87 3.98
CA ALA A 186 -27.22 6.00 3.61
C ALA A 186 -28.05 6.56 2.43
N ALA A 187 -27.98 7.86 2.16
CA ALA A 187 -28.67 8.51 1.05
C ALA A 187 -27.80 8.69 -0.21
N ILE A 188 -26.53 8.26 -0.16
CA ILE A 188 -25.55 8.42 -1.24
C ILE A 188 -25.45 7.13 -2.04
N ASP A 189 -25.30 7.26 -3.36
CA ASP A 189 -25.09 6.15 -4.28
C ASP A 189 -23.75 5.45 -3.96
N PRO A 190 -23.69 4.10 -3.88
CA PRO A 190 -22.45 3.37 -3.65
C PRO A 190 -21.28 3.78 -4.57
N ASP A 191 -21.57 4.08 -5.85
CA ASP A 191 -20.52 4.47 -6.80
C ASP A 191 -19.88 5.82 -6.41
N VAL A 192 -20.66 6.71 -5.79
CA VAL A 192 -20.17 8.00 -5.28
C VAL A 192 -19.38 7.82 -3.99
N LEU A 193 -19.77 6.86 -3.13
CA LEU A 193 -19.03 6.55 -1.90
C LEU A 193 -17.61 6.02 -2.18
N ASP A 194 -17.42 5.34 -3.30
CA ASP A 194 -16.12 4.82 -3.73
C ASP A 194 -15.29 5.82 -4.57
N ASP A 195 -15.86 6.97 -4.95
CA ASP A 195 -15.16 8.01 -5.70
C ASP A 195 -14.06 8.68 -4.84
N LEU A 196 -12.86 8.83 -5.40
CA LEU A 196 -11.71 9.46 -4.73
C LEU A 196 -11.95 10.93 -4.35
N LYS A 197 -12.88 11.61 -5.05
CA LYS A 197 -13.32 12.97 -4.71
C LYS A 197 -14.27 12.98 -3.51
N TYR A 198 -14.87 11.85 -3.16
CA TYR A 198 -15.67 11.73 -1.94
C TYR A 198 -14.85 11.19 -0.77
N ASP A 199 -14.06 10.14 -0.99
CA ASP A 199 -13.21 9.49 0.01
C ASP A 199 -11.84 9.13 -0.58
N TYR A 200 -10.83 9.95 -0.29
CA TYR A 200 -9.50 9.85 -0.87
C TYR A 200 -8.65 8.85 -0.11
N ARG A 201 -8.62 7.61 -0.60
CA ARG A 201 -7.90 6.49 -0.01
C ARG A 201 -6.56 6.29 -0.71
N VAL A 202 -5.46 6.48 0.02
CA VAL A 202 -4.10 6.24 -0.47
C VAL A 202 -3.52 5.00 0.18
N ARG A 203 -2.77 4.23 -0.60
CA ARG A 203 -1.88 3.19 -0.08
C ARG A 203 -0.44 3.58 -0.36
N LEU A 204 0.37 3.61 0.70
CA LEU A 204 1.80 3.79 0.59
C LEU A 204 2.45 2.41 0.47
N VAL A 205 3.21 2.22 -0.61
CA VAL A 205 4.04 1.04 -0.81
C VAL A 205 5.49 1.50 -0.62
N PRO A 206 6.21 1.01 0.40
CA PRO A 206 7.61 1.37 0.58
C PRO A 206 8.42 0.98 -0.67
N MET A 207 9.19 1.92 -1.20
CA MET A 207 10.15 1.63 -2.26
C MET A 207 11.29 0.78 -1.68
N VAL A 208 11.51 -0.40 -2.23
CA VAL A 208 12.58 -1.32 -1.83
C VAL A 208 13.53 -1.51 -3.02
N GLY A 209 14.72 -0.90 -2.96
CA GLY A 209 15.68 -0.93 -4.06
C GLY A 209 16.84 0.04 -3.83
N SER A 210 17.77 0.10 -4.78
CA SER A 210 18.83 1.11 -4.78
C SER A 210 18.21 2.47 -5.06
N LYS A 211 18.37 3.42 -4.14
CA LYS A 211 17.90 4.79 -4.30
C LYS A 211 18.58 5.45 -5.50
N THR A 212 17.82 6.11 -6.35
CA THR A 212 18.34 7.05 -7.36
C THR A 212 18.23 8.48 -6.86
N ASP A 213 19.05 9.39 -7.41
CA ASP A 213 19.00 10.81 -7.04
C ASP A 213 17.67 11.50 -7.41
N ALA A 214 16.85 10.87 -8.26
CA ALA A 214 15.53 11.36 -8.65
C ALA A 214 14.39 10.89 -7.73
N ASP A 215 14.64 9.94 -6.83
CA ASP A 215 13.58 9.36 -5.99
C ASP A 215 13.12 10.37 -4.93
N LEU A 216 11.84 10.75 -4.98
CA LEU A 216 11.21 11.56 -3.94
C LEU A 216 10.83 10.67 -2.74
N ALA A 217 10.58 11.28 -1.58
CA ALA A 217 10.10 10.53 -0.41
C ALA A 217 8.71 9.91 -0.62
N ILE A 218 7.92 10.48 -1.54
CA ILE A 218 6.61 10.00 -1.96
C ILE A 218 6.54 10.21 -3.48
N ASP A 219 6.45 9.11 -4.23
CA ASP A 219 6.24 9.15 -5.67
C ASP A 219 4.75 8.97 -6.02
N PHE A 220 4.23 9.86 -6.85
CA PHE A 220 2.87 9.78 -7.37
C PHE A 220 2.89 9.09 -8.73
N VAL A 221 2.19 7.96 -8.84
CA VAL A 221 2.09 7.18 -10.07
C VAL A 221 0.64 7.23 -10.55
N LYS A 222 0.42 7.78 -11.75
CA LYS A 222 -0.90 7.74 -12.38
C LYS A 222 -1.14 6.36 -12.97
N LEU A 223 -2.28 5.76 -12.62
CA LEU A 223 -2.70 4.46 -13.15
C LEU A 223 -2.75 4.43 -14.69
N ASP A 224 -3.10 5.54 -15.33
CA ASP A 224 -3.27 5.62 -16.77
C ASP A 224 -1.94 5.68 -17.54
N GLU A 225 -0.87 6.03 -16.85
CA GLU A 225 0.49 6.07 -17.36
C GLU A 225 1.24 4.74 -17.12
N LEU A 226 0.60 3.77 -16.43
CA LEU A 226 1.14 2.43 -16.18
C LEU A 226 0.87 1.46 -17.33
N THR A 227 1.81 0.55 -17.56
CA THR A 227 1.59 -0.64 -18.39
C THR A 227 0.50 -1.54 -17.78
N ASP A 228 -0.09 -2.43 -18.59
CA ASP A 228 -1.17 -3.32 -18.11
C ASP A 228 -0.71 -4.25 -16.99
N GLU A 229 0.55 -4.68 -17.02
CA GLU A 229 1.21 -5.50 -16.01
C GLU A 229 1.42 -4.72 -14.70
N GLU A 230 1.95 -3.49 -14.78
CA GLU A 230 2.11 -2.62 -13.61
C GLU A 230 0.76 -2.24 -13.02
N ARG A 231 -0.23 -1.95 -13.87
CA ARG A 231 -1.61 -1.66 -13.47
C ARG A 231 -2.21 -2.86 -12.74
N LYS A 232 -2.02 -4.09 -13.22
CA LYS A 232 -2.47 -5.32 -12.52
C LYS A 232 -1.79 -5.47 -11.17
N VAL A 233 -0.47 -5.34 -11.10
CA VAL A 233 0.28 -5.42 -9.83
C VAL A 233 -0.21 -4.37 -8.84
N MET A 234 -0.39 -3.12 -9.28
CA MET A 234 -0.88 -2.03 -8.42
C MET A 234 -2.35 -2.20 -8.03
N THR A 235 -3.20 -2.74 -8.90
CA THR A 235 -4.61 -3.02 -8.61
C THR A 235 -4.77 -4.19 -7.64
N GLU A 236 -4.00 -5.26 -7.81
CA GLU A 236 -3.96 -6.40 -6.90
C GLU A 236 -3.36 -6.01 -5.55
N ALA A 237 -2.27 -5.23 -5.57
CA ALA A 237 -1.70 -4.63 -4.38
C ALA A 237 -2.70 -3.68 -3.70
N GLY A 238 -3.54 -2.94 -4.44
CA GLY A 238 -4.62 -2.11 -3.90
C GLY A 238 -5.73 -2.91 -3.22
N ARG A 239 -6.10 -4.09 -3.76
CA ARG A 239 -7.16 -4.94 -3.19
C ARG A 239 -6.77 -5.67 -1.91
N LYS A 240 -5.50 -6.10 -1.76
CA LYS A 240 -5.08 -7.02 -0.68
C LYS A 240 -4.82 -6.40 0.71
N GLY A 241 -5.30 -5.19 0.99
CA GLY A 241 -5.39 -4.61 2.35
C GLY A 241 -4.14 -4.40 3.22
N ALA A 242 -2.98 -4.98 2.91
CA ALA A 242 -1.82 -4.94 3.80
C ALA A 242 -0.87 -3.78 3.45
N VAL A 243 -0.38 -3.07 4.47
CA VAL A 243 0.99 -2.55 4.43
C VAL A 243 1.83 -3.79 4.12
N ILE A 244 2.43 -3.83 2.93
CA ILE A 244 3.40 -4.87 2.62
C ILE A 244 4.62 -4.51 3.48
N ILE A 245 4.57 -4.88 4.75
CA ILE A 245 5.79 -5.18 5.48
C ILE A 245 6.30 -6.38 4.73
N LYS A 246 7.17 -6.11 3.75
CA LYS A 246 8.10 -7.11 3.29
C LYS A 246 9.05 -7.29 4.45
N ASP A 247 8.56 -8.01 5.46
CA ASP A 247 9.41 -8.84 6.25
C ASP A 247 10.28 -9.49 5.20
N ARG A 248 11.60 -9.34 5.29
CA ARG A 248 12.51 -10.14 4.47
C ARG A 248 12.41 -11.62 4.90
N HIS A 249 11.23 -12.11 5.21
CA HIS A 249 10.80 -13.42 4.76
C HIS A 249 10.90 -13.41 3.24
N VAL A 250 12.04 -13.90 2.78
CA VAL A 250 12.19 -14.52 1.48
C VAL A 250 11.11 -15.61 1.41
N GLU A 251 9.89 -15.21 1.01
CA GLU A 251 8.88 -16.11 0.48
C GLU A 251 9.43 -16.64 -0.84
N VAL A 252 10.26 -17.66 -0.73
CA VAL A 252 10.38 -18.64 -1.80
C VAL A 252 9.34 -19.69 -1.48
N ALA A 253 8.26 -19.63 -2.26
CA ALA A 253 7.18 -20.59 -2.34
C ALA A 253 7.61 -22.03 -2.00
N ASP A 254 6.82 -22.67 -1.14
CA ASP A 254 6.70 -24.11 -0.86
C ASP A 254 7.43 -25.11 -1.78
N LYS A 255 8.77 -25.17 -1.73
CA LYS A 255 9.55 -26.32 -2.23
C LYS A 255 10.77 -26.58 -1.35
N ALA A 256 10.67 -27.61 -0.51
CA ALA A 256 11.71 -28.36 0.19
C ALA A 256 13.12 -27.70 0.29
N LYS A 257 13.34 -26.90 1.35
CA LYS A 257 14.68 -26.38 1.68
C LYS A 257 15.59 -27.52 2.16
N LEU A 258 16.77 -27.66 1.56
CA LEU A 258 17.71 -28.76 1.78
C LEU A 258 18.81 -28.38 2.77
N ARG A 259 19.11 -29.26 3.73
CA ARG A 259 20.30 -29.15 4.58
C ARG A 259 21.57 -29.47 3.77
N PRO A 260 22.76 -28.97 4.15
CA PRO A 260 24.01 -29.26 3.43
C PRO A 260 24.24 -30.75 3.15
N LYS A 261 23.89 -31.63 4.11
CA LYS A 261 23.98 -33.08 3.94
C LYS A 261 23.07 -33.59 2.81
N GLN A 262 21.83 -33.11 2.75
CA GLN A 262 20.86 -33.47 1.72
C GLN A 262 21.27 -32.95 0.33
N VAL A 263 21.88 -31.75 0.27
CA VAL A 263 22.47 -31.24 -0.98
C VAL A 263 23.54 -32.20 -1.48
N CYS A 264 24.45 -32.63 -0.60
CA CYS A 264 25.53 -33.54 -0.98
C CYS A 264 25.00 -34.89 -1.44
N GLU A 265 24.01 -35.45 -0.74
CA GLU A 265 23.36 -36.72 -1.14
C GLU A 265 22.70 -36.61 -2.53
N LEU A 266 21.97 -35.53 -2.80
CA LEU A 266 21.29 -35.31 -4.09
C LEU A 266 22.27 -35.03 -5.24
N VAL A 267 23.34 -34.30 -4.98
CA VAL A 267 24.41 -34.07 -5.95
C VAL A 267 25.13 -35.38 -6.23
N GLU A 268 25.55 -36.09 -5.18
CA GLU A 268 26.29 -37.35 -5.30
C GLU A 268 25.49 -38.39 -6.08
N GLN A 269 24.17 -38.51 -5.87
CA GLN A 269 23.31 -39.42 -6.64
C GLN A 269 23.38 -39.20 -8.16
N ARG A 270 23.69 -37.97 -8.59
CA ARG A 270 23.75 -37.59 -10.01
C ARG A 270 25.17 -37.62 -10.58
N LEU A 271 26.17 -37.91 -9.76
CA LEU A 271 27.58 -37.97 -10.15
C LEU A 271 28.12 -39.40 -10.11
N SER A 272 29.09 -39.70 -10.96
CA SER A 272 29.81 -40.99 -10.99
C SER A 272 30.89 -41.12 -9.90
N PHE A 273 31.12 -40.05 -9.13
CA PHE A 273 32.14 -39.95 -8.09
C PHE A 273 31.57 -39.38 -6.79
N GLU A 274 32.35 -39.48 -5.71
CA GLU A 274 31.98 -39.04 -4.37
C GLU A 274 31.92 -37.50 -4.27
N PHE A 275 30.97 -36.98 -3.50
CA PHE A 275 30.83 -35.54 -3.23
C PHE A 275 30.70 -35.27 -1.72
N SER A 276 31.77 -34.77 -1.10
CA SER A 276 31.84 -34.58 0.35
C SER A 276 31.28 -33.23 0.80
N PRO A 277 30.50 -33.20 1.90
CA PRO A 277 30.08 -31.97 2.56
C PRO A 277 31.22 -31.08 3.05
N PHE A 278 32.35 -31.69 3.45
CA PHE A 278 33.45 -31.00 4.13
C PHE A 278 34.56 -30.52 3.20
N ARG A 279 34.57 -30.98 1.93
CA ARG A 279 35.62 -30.64 0.96
C ARG A 279 35.00 -29.96 -0.24
N GLU A 280 34.30 -30.70 -1.09
CA GLU A 280 33.79 -30.21 -2.37
C GLU A 280 32.67 -29.19 -2.14
N HIS A 281 31.68 -29.52 -1.31
CA HIS A 281 30.59 -28.57 -1.03
C HIS A 281 31.10 -27.30 -0.33
N LEU A 282 32.03 -27.45 0.63
CA LEU A 282 32.65 -26.33 1.34
C LEU A 282 33.32 -25.35 0.38
N GLU A 283 34.14 -25.88 -0.52
CA GLU A 283 34.89 -25.09 -1.50
C GLU A 283 33.97 -24.43 -2.54
N MET A 284 32.90 -25.11 -2.97
CA MET A 284 31.96 -24.55 -3.96
C MET A 284 31.18 -23.36 -3.42
N TRP A 285 30.58 -23.44 -2.23
CA TRP A 285 29.81 -22.29 -1.73
C TRP A 285 30.73 -21.08 -1.45
N GLN A 286 31.99 -21.33 -1.08
CA GLN A 286 33.00 -20.28 -0.88
C GLN A 286 33.41 -19.62 -2.20
N ARG A 287 33.75 -20.40 -3.23
CA ARG A 287 34.13 -19.88 -4.55
C ARG A 287 32.99 -19.10 -5.21
N PHE A 288 31.77 -19.60 -5.11
CA PHE A 288 30.58 -18.93 -5.64
C PHE A 288 30.01 -17.86 -4.70
N LYS A 289 30.61 -17.64 -3.53
CA LYS A 289 30.17 -16.65 -2.53
C LYS A 289 28.68 -16.73 -2.21
N VAL A 290 28.14 -17.95 -2.12
CA VAL A 290 26.70 -18.22 -1.96
C VAL A 290 26.20 -17.89 -0.56
N ARG A 291 27.08 -17.94 0.44
CA ARG A 291 26.77 -17.59 1.83
C ARG A 291 28.02 -17.08 2.55
N PRO A 292 27.86 -16.40 3.69
CA PRO A 292 28.99 -16.00 4.53
C PRO A 292 29.45 -17.15 5.43
N ALA A 293 30.56 -16.96 6.14
CA ALA A 293 31.07 -17.94 7.10
C ALA A 293 30.09 -18.14 8.27
N LYS A 294 30.20 -19.28 8.97
CA LYS A 294 29.27 -19.69 10.03
C LYS A 294 29.15 -18.66 11.18
N ASN A 295 30.18 -17.86 11.42
CA ASN A 295 30.23 -16.85 12.50
C ASN A 295 30.31 -15.41 11.96
N SER A 296 29.75 -15.17 10.77
CA SER A 296 29.69 -13.80 10.22
C SER A 296 28.82 -12.90 11.11
N THR A 297 29.23 -11.65 11.29
CA THR A 297 28.39 -10.59 11.91
C THR A 297 27.13 -10.30 11.09
N ARG A 298 27.08 -10.79 9.85
CA ARG A 298 25.95 -10.68 8.92
C ARG A 298 25.60 -12.05 8.32
N PRO A 299 24.90 -12.92 9.06
CA PRO A 299 24.55 -14.28 8.59
C PRO A 299 23.53 -14.28 7.44
N TYR A 300 22.80 -13.17 7.25
CA TYR A 300 21.77 -13.02 6.21
C TYR A 300 22.31 -12.62 4.82
N GLU A 301 23.61 -12.38 4.67
CA GLU A 301 24.24 -12.05 3.38
C GLU A 301 24.42 -13.31 2.50
N THR A 302 23.31 -13.94 2.13
CA THR A 302 23.28 -15.14 1.26
C THR A 302 22.73 -14.82 -0.12
N ASP A 303 23.18 -15.53 -1.15
CA ASP A 303 22.51 -15.52 -2.46
C ASP A 303 21.20 -16.30 -2.35
N ALA A 304 20.09 -15.55 -2.22
CA ALA A 304 18.75 -16.10 -1.98
C ALA A 304 18.28 -17.10 -3.05
N LYS A 305 18.87 -17.08 -4.25
CA LYS A 305 18.59 -18.07 -5.29
C LYS A 305 19.07 -19.47 -4.90
N TYR A 306 20.16 -19.57 -4.14
CA TYR A 306 20.85 -20.82 -3.83
C TYR A 306 20.86 -21.18 -2.33
N CYS A 307 20.90 -20.18 -1.45
CA CYS A 307 21.05 -20.37 -0.01
C CYS A 307 20.26 -19.34 0.78
N ILE A 308 19.65 -19.78 1.88
CA ILE A 308 18.87 -18.98 2.81
C ILE A 308 19.32 -19.32 4.21
N TYR A 309 19.59 -18.31 5.03
CA TYR A 309 19.86 -18.52 6.44
C TYR A 309 18.55 -18.74 7.21
N SER A 310 18.49 -19.81 8.00
CA SER A 310 17.35 -20.15 8.86
C SER A 310 17.69 -19.85 10.31
N GLU A 311 17.10 -18.79 10.84
CA GLU A 311 17.26 -18.39 12.24
C GLU A 311 16.77 -19.49 13.19
N ALA A 312 15.61 -20.10 12.90
CA ALA A 312 15.02 -21.19 13.69
C ALA A 312 15.94 -22.40 13.92
N PHE A 313 16.89 -22.65 13.01
CA PHE A 313 17.82 -23.77 13.09
C PHE A 313 19.28 -23.32 13.23
N ASN A 314 19.54 -22.01 13.35
CA ASN A 314 20.87 -21.40 13.35
C ASN A 314 21.78 -21.99 12.24
N SER A 315 21.23 -22.15 11.04
CA SER A 315 21.89 -22.88 9.95
C SER A 315 21.46 -22.39 8.57
N TYR A 316 22.30 -22.64 7.57
CA TYR A 316 22.03 -22.31 6.19
C TYR A 316 21.36 -23.47 5.47
N LEU A 317 20.24 -23.18 4.82
CA LEU A 317 19.47 -24.09 3.99
C LEU A 317 19.65 -23.73 2.52
N TYR A 318 19.57 -24.71 1.64
CA TYR A 318 19.80 -24.56 0.21
C TYR A 318 18.55 -24.87 -0.61
N THR A 319 18.48 -24.29 -1.80
CA THR A 319 17.41 -24.55 -2.76
C THR A 319 17.79 -25.70 -3.70
N SER A 320 16.82 -26.29 -4.39
CA SER A 320 17.09 -27.23 -5.48
C SER A 320 17.92 -26.61 -6.61
N ALA A 321 17.78 -25.30 -6.85
CA ALA A 321 18.58 -24.57 -7.83
C ALA A 321 20.10 -24.61 -7.51
N TRP A 322 20.47 -24.74 -6.23
CA TRP A 322 21.86 -24.93 -5.84
C TRP A 322 22.40 -26.31 -6.26
N VAL A 323 21.59 -27.37 -6.10
CA VAL A 323 21.94 -28.72 -6.56
C VAL A 323 22.16 -28.74 -8.06
N GLU A 324 21.24 -28.13 -8.84
CA GLU A 324 21.36 -28.06 -10.30
C GLU A 324 22.62 -27.29 -10.73
N LYS A 325 22.94 -26.18 -10.04
CA LYS A 325 24.16 -25.42 -10.32
C LYS A 325 25.42 -26.24 -10.05
N ILE A 326 25.47 -26.97 -8.94
CA ILE A 326 26.62 -27.84 -8.64
C ILE A 326 26.78 -28.90 -9.73
N VAL A 327 25.71 -29.62 -10.07
CA VAL A 327 25.76 -30.67 -11.09
C VAL A 327 26.14 -30.11 -12.47
N LYS A 328 25.71 -28.90 -12.81
CA LYS A 328 26.11 -28.26 -14.06
C LYS A 328 27.62 -27.94 -14.13
N GLU A 329 28.20 -27.51 -13.01
CA GLU A 329 29.59 -27.06 -12.94
C GLU A 329 30.59 -28.22 -12.81
N ILE A 330 30.18 -29.34 -12.21
CA ILE A 330 31.06 -30.49 -11.93
C ILE A 330 30.47 -31.83 -12.40
N GLY A 331 29.54 -31.83 -13.34
CA GLY A 331 28.79 -33.04 -13.73
C GLY A 331 29.64 -34.18 -14.30
N THR A 332 30.81 -33.85 -14.85
CA THR A 332 31.74 -34.78 -15.48
C THR A 332 33.12 -34.75 -14.81
N PRO A 333 33.92 -35.83 -14.89
CA PRO A 333 35.29 -35.84 -14.36
C PRO A 333 36.17 -34.72 -14.93
N GLU A 334 35.98 -34.35 -16.20
CA GLU A 334 36.69 -33.26 -16.87
C GLU A 334 36.34 -31.90 -16.24
N GLN A 335 35.05 -31.65 -16.03
CA GLN A 335 34.56 -30.43 -15.36
C GLN A 335 35.01 -30.37 -13.90
N TYR A 336 35.01 -31.52 -13.20
CA TYR A 336 35.52 -31.60 -11.84
C TYR A 336 37.01 -31.22 -11.76
N ARG A 337 37.84 -31.73 -12.68
CA ARG A 337 39.26 -31.34 -12.78
C ARG A 337 39.42 -29.86 -13.08
N ALA A 338 38.65 -29.34 -14.03
CA ALA A 338 38.68 -27.93 -14.39
C ALA A 338 38.30 -27.02 -13.22
N PHE A 339 37.33 -27.44 -12.41
CA PHE A 339 36.88 -26.69 -11.25
C PHE A 339 37.85 -26.83 -10.08
N PHE A 340 38.15 -28.04 -9.62
CA PHE A 340 38.91 -28.27 -8.37
C PHE A 340 40.42 -28.43 -8.55
N GLY A 341 40.92 -28.60 -9.78
CA GLY A 341 42.35 -28.83 -10.05
C GLY A 341 42.86 -30.18 -9.52
N LYS A 342 41.98 -31.12 -9.21
CA LYS A 342 42.30 -32.44 -8.63
C LYS A 342 41.41 -33.54 -9.23
N GLU A 343 41.89 -34.79 -9.20
CA GLU A 343 41.09 -35.93 -9.66
C GLU A 343 39.91 -36.21 -8.71
N PRO A 344 38.72 -36.55 -9.24
CA PRO A 344 37.59 -36.95 -8.42
C PRO A 344 37.81 -38.32 -7.78
N ARG A 345 37.27 -38.51 -6.57
CA ARG A 345 37.27 -39.82 -5.92
C ARG A 345 36.13 -40.66 -6.47
N MET A 346 36.44 -41.64 -7.32
CA MET A 346 35.44 -42.52 -7.87
C MET A 346 34.76 -43.34 -6.78
N LYS A 347 33.45 -43.54 -6.89
CA LYS A 347 32.70 -44.39 -5.97
C LYS A 347 33.22 -45.81 -6.06
N LYS A 348 33.38 -46.48 -4.91
CA LYS A 348 33.67 -47.91 -4.88
C LYS A 348 32.47 -48.67 -5.42
N VAL A 349 32.58 -49.22 -6.64
CA VAL A 349 31.60 -50.17 -7.17
C VAL A 349 31.71 -51.45 -6.33
N VAL A 350 30.73 -51.70 -5.47
CA VAL A 350 30.58 -53.03 -4.84
C VAL A 350 29.88 -53.92 -5.87
N PRO A 351 30.50 -55.02 -6.35
CA PRO A 351 29.81 -55.95 -7.24
C PRO A 351 28.63 -56.58 -6.48
N LEU A 352 27.43 -56.52 -7.05
CA LEU A 352 26.27 -57.25 -6.54
C LEU A 352 26.55 -58.76 -6.56
N PRO A 353 26.23 -59.54 -5.50
CA PRO A 353 26.31 -61.00 -5.55
C PRO A 353 25.33 -61.55 -6.59
N ASN A 354 25.76 -62.57 -7.34
CA ASN A 354 24.97 -63.24 -8.36
C ASN A 354 23.57 -63.65 -7.86
N ARG A 355 22.56 -63.34 -8.66
CA ARG A 355 21.17 -63.73 -8.47
C ARG A 355 21.07 -65.27 -8.49
N ALA A 356 20.75 -65.89 -7.35
CA ALA A 356 20.32 -67.28 -7.31
C ALA A 356 18.93 -67.39 -7.99
N VAL A 357 18.81 -68.34 -8.91
CA VAL A 357 17.57 -68.68 -9.62
C VAL A 357 16.63 -69.42 -8.64
N PRO A 358 15.34 -69.03 -8.50
CA PRO A 358 14.36 -69.83 -7.76
C PRO A 358 13.88 -71.03 -8.59
N PRO A 359 13.55 -72.18 -7.97
CA PRO A 359 13.07 -73.36 -8.71
C PRO A 359 11.60 -73.19 -9.13
N ALA A 360 11.26 -73.86 -10.24
CA ALA A 360 9.96 -73.83 -10.90
C ALA A 360 8.84 -74.42 -10.01
N GLU A 361 7.75 -73.68 -9.84
CA GLU A 361 6.51 -74.18 -9.24
C GLU A 361 5.58 -74.76 -10.31
N GLN A 362 5.17 -76.00 -10.05
CA GLN A 362 4.20 -76.79 -10.80
C GLN A 362 2.78 -76.26 -10.52
N GLY A 363 1.97 -76.16 -11.57
CA GLY A 363 0.56 -75.78 -11.47
C GLY A 363 -0.32 -76.96 -11.08
N ASP A 364 -1.40 -76.66 -10.34
CA ASP A 364 -2.53 -77.57 -10.11
C ASP A 364 -3.87 -76.79 -10.20
N PRO A 365 -5.00 -77.46 -10.51
CA PRO A 365 -6.02 -76.88 -11.37
C PRO A 365 -7.27 -76.31 -10.67
N HIS A 366 -7.95 -75.45 -11.42
CA HIS A 366 -9.21 -74.78 -11.11
C HIS A 366 -10.39 -75.75 -10.84
N PRO A 367 -11.28 -75.46 -9.86
CA PRO A 367 -12.60 -76.07 -9.80
C PRO A 367 -13.66 -75.22 -10.53
N GLN A 368 -14.58 -75.93 -11.18
CA GLN A 368 -15.72 -75.42 -11.93
C GLN A 368 -16.73 -74.69 -11.02
N SER A 369 -17.33 -73.62 -11.55
CA SER A 369 -18.55 -73.00 -11.04
C SER A 369 -19.67 -73.15 -12.08
N LYS A 370 -20.76 -73.81 -11.68
CA LYS A 370 -22.03 -73.87 -12.40
C LYS A 370 -23.03 -72.93 -11.69
N SER A 371 -23.71 -72.13 -12.52
CA SER A 371 -25.11 -71.73 -12.43
C SER A 371 -25.62 -70.97 -11.19
N ALA A 372 -25.97 -69.70 -11.37
CA ALA A 372 -27.35 -69.24 -11.62
C ALA A 372 -27.35 -67.75 -12.00
#